data_AF-A0A1Y1LM87-F1
#
_entry.id   AF-A0A1Y1LM87-F1
#
_cell.length_a   1.000
_cell.length_b   1.000
_cell.length_c   1.000
_cell.angle_alpha   90.00
_cell.angle_beta   90.00
_cell.angle_gamma   90.00
#
_symmetry.space_group_name_H-M   'P 1'
#
loop_
_entity.id
_entity.type
_entity.pdbx_description
1 polymer ?
#
loop_
_entity_poly.entity_id
_entity_poly.type
_entity_poly.pdbx_seq_one_letter_code
_entity_poly.pdbx_strand_id
1 'polypeptide(L)'
;ANIGTMLDSQDFETCMALRLGCKRFQKHQCNCGKVVEENGHHGLSCLSSKGRHSRHTELNHIIQRALASIKICSILEPVGLSRDDGKRPDGVTLAPWRRGQRLIWDVTRVDTVAVSNRHQTSITAGSASEIQAKKKHEKYSDLKSNNFFIVALAFETFGPCSSETTSFLKCIGQNLIAESGDSR
;
A
#
# COMPACT_ATOMS: atom_id res chain seq x y z
N ALA A 1 28.44 -4.71 10.66
CA ALA A 1 27.81 -5.74 9.82
C ALA A 1 26.51 -5.18 9.25
N ASN A 2 26.33 -5.21 7.93
CA ASN A 2 25.07 -4.81 7.30
C ASN A 2 24.07 -5.97 7.50
N ILE A 3 22.93 -5.71 8.13
CA ILE A 3 21.89 -6.73 8.42
C ILE A 3 20.99 -7.04 7.20
N GLY A 4 21.44 -6.69 5.99
CA GLY A 4 20.73 -6.99 4.74
C GLY A 4 19.51 -6.10 4.50
N THR A 5 19.34 -4.99 5.22
CA THR A 5 18.19 -4.09 5.10
C THR A 5 18.29 -3.11 3.94
N MET A 6 19.47 -2.99 3.29
CA MET A 6 19.78 -1.96 2.29
C MET A 6 19.58 -0.52 2.79
N LEU A 7 19.42 -0.32 4.10
CA LEU A 7 19.33 0.99 4.75
C LEU A 7 20.71 1.39 5.27
N ASP A 8 21.04 2.68 5.18
CA ASP A 8 22.17 3.20 5.92
C ASP A 8 21.88 3.26 7.44
N SER A 9 22.92 3.48 8.25
CA SER A 9 22.78 3.52 9.70
C SER A 9 21.79 4.58 10.18
N GLN A 10 21.75 5.75 9.53
CA GLN A 10 20.91 6.86 9.93
C GLN A 10 19.43 6.58 9.63
N ASP A 11 19.15 5.98 8.47
CA ASP A 11 17.82 5.53 8.07
C ASP A 11 17.32 4.42 8.98
N PHE A 12 18.17 3.43 9.29
CA PHE A 12 17.82 2.35 10.21
C PHE A 12 17.50 2.90 11.61
N GLU A 13 18.34 3.77 12.15
CA GLU A 13 18.13 4.40 13.45
C GLU A 13 16.86 5.27 13.46
N THR A 14 16.58 5.97 12.37
CA THR A 14 15.34 6.74 12.17
C THR A 14 14.11 5.83 12.18
N CYS A 15 14.13 4.74 11.44
CA CYS A 15 13.05 3.75 11.42
C CYS A 15 12.80 3.14 12.80
N MET A 16 13.87 2.77 13.51
CA MET A 16 13.78 2.21 14.86
C MET A 16 13.26 3.24 15.87
N ALA A 17 13.73 4.49 15.82
CA ALA A 17 13.25 5.56 16.68
C ALA A 17 11.73 5.79 16.50
N LEU A 18 11.26 5.83 15.24
CA LEU A 18 9.84 5.95 14.93
C LEU A 18 9.02 4.76 15.47
N ARG A 19 9.55 3.54 15.36
CA ARG A 19 8.84 2.33 15.79
C ARG A 19 8.79 2.17 17.31
N LEU A 20 9.87 2.55 17.99
CA LEU A 20 9.98 2.48 19.46
C LEU A 20 9.43 3.73 20.16
N GLY A 21 9.07 4.78 19.41
CA GLY A 21 8.61 6.05 19.96
C GLY A 21 9.71 6.86 20.66
N CYS A 22 10.97 6.68 20.25
CA CYS A 22 12.11 7.39 20.82
C CYS A 22 12.10 8.88 20.43
N LYS A 23 12.42 9.75 21.38
CA LYS A 23 12.56 11.20 21.19
C LYS A 23 13.93 11.54 20.61
N ARG A 24 14.16 11.18 19.34
CA ARG A 24 15.45 11.38 18.66
C ARG A 24 15.51 12.65 17.82
N PHE A 25 14.36 13.18 17.42
CA PHE A 25 14.31 14.30 16.49
C PHE A 25 14.33 15.63 17.23
N GLN A 26 14.99 16.63 16.66
CA GLN A 26 14.88 18.00 17.16
C GLN A 26 13.54 18.60 16.69
N LYS A 27 12.86 19.34 17.57
CA LYS A 27 11.67 20.09 17.17
C LYS A 27 12.04 21.11 16.09
N HIS A 28 11.34 21.08 14.97
CA HIS A 28 11.56 21.99 13.85
C HIS A 28 10.27 22.23 13.06
N GLN A 29 10.26 23.26 12.22
CA GLN A 29 9.17 23.51 11.31
C GLN A 29 9.37 22.72 10.00
N CYS A 30 8.38 21.91 9.63
CA CYS A 30 8.37 21.24 8.34
C CYS A 30 8.03 22.24 7.22
N ASN A 31 8.49 21.98 5.99
CA ASN A 31 8.12 22.74 4.79
C ASN A 31 6.59 22.79 4.54
N CYS A 32 5.80 21.89 5.13
CA CYS A 32 4.34 21.95 5.07
C CYS A 32 3.73 22.93 6.10
N GLY A 33 4.55 23.66 6.87
CA GLY A 33 4.16 24.64 7.88
C GLY A 33 3.87 24.07 9.28
N LYS A 34 3.81 22.74 9.45
CA LYS A 34 3.52 22.11 10.76
C LYS A 34 4.80 21.89 11.57
N VAL A 35 4.65 21.92 12.89
CA VAL A 35 5.74 21.59 13.82
C VAL A 35 5.93 20.08 13.85
N VAL A 36 7.19 19.64 13.71
CA VAL A 36 7.62 18.27 13.92
C VAL A 36 8.02 18.13 15.38
N GLU A 37 7.33 17.25 16.09
CA GLU A 37 7.68 16.91 17.48
C GLU A 37 8.90 15.97 17.54
N GLU A 38 9.45 15.80 18.73
CA GLU A 38 10.67 15.00 18.97
C GLU A 38 10.53 13.51 18.61
N ASN A 39 9.30 13.03 18.45
CA ASN A 39 9.00 11.66 18.01
C ASN A 39 9.07 11.48 16.48
N GLY A 40 9.13 12.56 15.70
CA GLY A 40 9.24 12.50 14.24
C GLY A 40 8.02 11.96 13.49
N HIS A 41 6.90 11.66 14.18
CA HIS A 41 5.73 11.01 13.56
C HIS A 41 5.09 11.84 12.43
N HIS A 42 5.29 13.16 12.45
CA HIS A 42 4.82 14.05 11.40
C HIS A 42 5.22 13.57 9.99
N GLY A 43 6.45 13.06 9.82
CA GLY A 43 6.96 12.60 8.53
C GLY A 43 6.19 11.42 7.91
N LEU A 44 5.45 10.67 8.73
CA LEU A 44 4.68 9.49 8.31
C LEU A 44 3.41 9.87 7.54
N SER A 45 2.81 11.01 7.88
CA SER A 45 1.56 11.50 7.30
C SER A 45 1.70 12.79 6.51
N CYS A 46 2.82 13.52 6.63
CA CYS A 46 3.06 14.77 5.92
C CYS A 46 2.84 14.68 4.41
N LEU A 47 2.07 15.61 3.83
CA LEU A 47 1.80 15.68 2.38
C LEU A 47 3.05 16.06 1.59
N SER A 48 3.94 16.86 2.18
CA SER A 48 5.23 17.26 1.59
C SER A 48 6.34 16.23 1.77
N SER A 49 6.03 15.06 2.34
CA SER A 49 7.01 13.98 2.56
C SER A 49 7.54 13.44 1.23
N LYS A 50 8.84 13.62 1.00
CA LYS A 50 9.53 13.10 -0.19
C LYS A 50 9.49 11.57 -0.17
N GLY A 51 9.25 10.96 -1.33
CA GLY A 51 9.25 9.50 -1.49
C GLY A 51 7.92 8.79 -1.19
N ARG A 52 6.85 9.47 -0.76
CA ARG A 52 5.49 8.84 -0.74
C ARG A 52 5.10 8.38 -2.15
N HIS A 53 5.17 9.28 -3.12
CA HIS A 53 4.83 8.99 -4.51
C HIS A 53 5.73 7.91 -5.09
N SER A 54 7.06 8.04 -4.96
CA SER A 54 8.00 7.02 -5.45
C SER A 54 7.72 5.63 -4.89
N ARG A 55 7.44 5.48 -3.58
CA ARG A 55 7.10 4.17 -2.99
C ARG A 55 5.77 3.63 -3.49
N HIS A 56 4.77 4.49 -3.66
CA HIS A 56 3.45 4.10 -4.18
C HIS A 56 3.55 3.66 -5.65
N THR A 57 4.29 4.40 -6.47
CA THR A 57 4.61 4.05 -7.85
C THR A 57 5.37 2.72 -7.94
N GLU A 58 6.39 2.51 -7.11
CA GLU A 58 7.15 1.25 -7.11
C GLU A 58 6.28 0.06 -6.69
N LEU A 59 5.42 0.21 -5.68
CA LEU A 59 4.45 -0.84 -5.32
C LEU A 59 3.56 -1.20 -6.52
N ASN A 60 3.04 -0.21 -7.23
CA ASN A 60 2.23 -0.44 -8.43
C ASN A 60 3.00 -1.16 -9.54
N HIS A 61 4.26 -0.79 -9.78
CA HIS A 61 5.10 -1.50 -10.74
C HIS A 61 5.46 -2.93 -10.30
N ILE A 62 5.67 -3.18 -9.01
CA ILE A 62 5.88 -4.54 -8.48
C ILE A 62 4.65 -5.40 -8.76
N ILE A 63 3.44 -4.90 -8.49
CA ILE A 63 2.19 -5.63 -8.77
C ILE A 63 2.04 -5.88 -10.27
N GLN A 64 2.25 -4.86 -11.11
CA GLN A 64 2.18 -5.00 -12.56
C GLN A 64 3.17 -6.05 -13.08
N ARG A 65 4.43 -6.03 -12.61
CA ARG A 65 5.45 -7.03 -12.97
C ARG A 65 5.05 -8.43 -12.50
N ALA A 66 4.54 -8.56 -11.28
CA ALA A 66 4.10 -9.85 -10.76
C ALA A 66 2.94 -10.44 -11.58
N LEU A 67 1.98 -9.60 -12.00
CA LEU A 67 0.90 -9.99 -12.91
C LEU A 67 1.44 -10.39 -14.29
N ALA A 68 2.39 -9.64 -14.85
CA ALA A 68 3.02 -9.96 -16.12
C ALA A 68 3.77 -11.31 -16.07
N SER A 69 4.44 -11.61 -14.96
CA SER A 69 5.13 -12.90 -14.75
C SER A 69 4.18 -14.09 -14.70
N ILE A 70 2.89 -13.89 -14.39
CA ILE A 70 1.84 -14.91 -14.50
C ILE A 70 0.99 -14.75 -15.77
N LYS A 71 1.56 -14.09 -16.80
CA LYS A 71 0.97 -13.89 -18.14
C LYS A 71 -0.33 -13.08 -18.14
N ILE A 72 -0.58 -12.26 -17.11
CA ILE A 72 -1.73 -11.35 -17.03
C ILE A 72 -1.28 -9.93 -17.36
N CYS A 73 -1.68 -9.45 -18.55
CA CYS A 73 -1.41 -8.08 -18.96
C CYS A 73 -2.27 -7.08 -18.17
N SER A 74 -1.67 -5.96 -17.78
CA SER A 74 -2.34 -4.89 -17.02
C SER A 74 -1.81 -3.50 -17.36
N ILE A 75 -2.66 -2.50 -17.19
CA ILE A 75 -2.34 -1.08 -17.39
C ILE A 75 -2.41 -0.34 -16.06
N LEU A 76 -1.52 0.64 -15.88
CA LEU A 76 -1.53 1.54 -14.74
C LEU A 76 -2.35 2.79 -15.03
N GLU A 77 -2.95 3.32 -13.97
CA GLU A 77 -3.77 4.52 -13.95
C GLU A 77 -4.79 4.60 -15.11
N PRO A 78 -5.67 3.60 -15.28
CA PRO A 78 -6.64 3.56 -16.38
C PRO A 78 -7.63 4.72 -16.32
N VAL A 79 -7.95 5.28 -17.49
CA VAL A 79 -8.97 6.33 -17.65
C VAL A 79 -10.28 5.73 -18.14
N GLY A 80 -11.41 6.34 -17.75
CA GLY A 80 -12.74 5.98 -18.28
C GLY A 80 -13.31 4.64 -17.80
N LEU A 81 -12.85 4.11 -16.65
CA LEU A 81 -13.43 2.88 -16.08
C LEU A 81 -14.84 3.10 -15.50
N SER A 82 -15.11 4.32 -15.05
CA SER A 82 -16.44 4.77 -14.64
C SER A 82 -16.91 5.88 -15.57
N ARG A 83 -18.22 5.93 -15.81
CA ARG A 83 -18.84 6.89 -16.73
C ARG A 83 -18.99 8.28 -16.12
N ASP A 84 -19.20 8.35 -14.80
CA ASP A 84 -19.80 9.56 -14.19
C ASP A 84 -18.93 10.23 -13.11
N ASP A 85 -17.92 9.53 -12.56
CA ASP A 85 -17.28 9.94 -11.30
C ASP A 85 -15.75 10.19 -11.39
N GLY A 86 -15.14 10.01 -12.57
CA GLY A 86 -13.70 10.18 -12.76
C GLY A 86 -12.82 9.25 -11.90
N LYS A 87 -13.38 8.18 -11.32
CA LYS A 87 -12.64 7.22 -10.50
C LYS A 87 -11.53 6.58 -11.30
N ARG A 88 -10.31 6.68 -10.76
CA ARG A 88 -9.08 6.17 -11.34
C ARG A 88 -8.40 5.27 -10.31
N PRO A 89 -8.56 3.93 -10.40
CA PRO A 89 -7.75 3.00 -9.63
C PRO A 89 -6.29 3.06 -10.12
N ASP A 90 -5.39 2.47 -9.36
CA ASP A 90 -3.97 2.49 -9.71
C ASP A 90 -3.64 1.55 -10.87
N GLY A 91 -4.43 0.49 -11.06
CA GLY A 91 -4.31 -0.36 -12.25
C GLY A 91 -5.50 -1.27 -12.50
N VAL A 92 -5.50 -1.84 -13.71
CA VAL A 92 -6.52 -2.79 -14.17
C VAL A 92 -5.91 -3.87 -15.07
N THR A 93 -6.41 -5.11 -14.97
CA THR A 93 -6.04 -6.19 -15.89
C THR A 93 -6.83 -6.12 -17.19
N LEU A 94 -6.16 -6.41 -18.31
CA LEU A 94 -6.80 -6.52 -19.61
C LEU A 94 -7.45 -7.89 -19.81
N ALA A 95 -6.86 -8.93 -19.21
CA ALA A 95 -7.43 -10.28 -19.15
C ALA A 95 -8.30 -10.46 -17.90
N PRO A 96 -9.28 -11.39 -17.93
CA PRO A 96 -10.01 -11.79 -16.74
C PRO A 96 -9.09 -12.33 -15.65
N TRP A 97 -9.31 -11.89 -14.42
CA TRP A 97 -8.62 -12.36 -13.22
C TRP A 97 -9.35 -13.54 -12.58
N ARG A 98 -10.66 -13.41 -12.36
CA ARG A 98 -11.45 -14.43 -11.66
C ARG A 98 -12.89 -14.42 -12.16
N ARG A 99 -13.43 -15.59 -12.51
CA ARG A 99 -14.84 -15.76 -12.95
C ARG A 99 -15.25 -14.79 -14.07
N GLY A 100 -14.37 -14.55 -15.03
CA GLY A 100 -14.63 -13.60 -16.12
C GLY A 100 -14.52 -12.12 -15.74
N GLN A 101 -14.31 -11.78 -14.46
CA GLN A 101 -14.11 -10.41 -13.99
C GLN A 101 -12.67 -9.95 -14.21
N ARG A 102 -12.49 -8.71 -14.64
CA ARG A 102 -11.16 -8.05 -14.69
C ARG A 102 -10.78 -7.56 -13.31
N LEU A 103 -9.52 -7.64 -12.92
CA LEU A 103 -9.03 -7.11 -11.66
C LEU A 103 -8.82 -5.59 -11.79
N ILE A 104 -9.29 -4.83 -10.80
CA ILE A 104 -8.77 -3.49 -10.50
C ILE A 104 -8.09 -3.53 -9.14
N TRP A 105 -6.99 -2.80 -9.00
CA TRP A 105 -6.33 -2.63 -7.72
C TRP A 105 -6.01 -1.17 -7.43
N ASP A 106 -5.91 -0.87 -6.14
CA ASP A 106 -5.54 0.45 -5.65
C ASP A 106 -4.71 0.27 -4.38
N VAL A 107 -3.50 0.83 -4.40
CA VAL A 107 -2.54 0.79 -3.31
C VAL A 107 -2.80 1.97 -2.40
N THR A 108 -2.92 1.69 -1.11
CA THR A 108 -3.04 2.71 -0.09
C THR A 108 -2.09 2.44 1.07
N ARG A 109 -1.49 3.51 1.58
CA ARG A 109 -0.67 3.48 2.78
C ARG A 109 -1.30 4.32 3.87
N VAL A 110 -1.36 3.75 5.07
CA VAL A 110 -1.90 4.43 6.26
C VAL A 110 -0.85 4.59 7.34
N ASP A 111 -0.92 5.71 8.05
CA ASP A 111 -0.08 5.99 9.21
C ASP A 111 -0.60 5.18 10.42
N THR A 112 0.23 4.25 10.90
CA THR A 112 -0.06 3.37 12.04
C THR A 112 -0.29 4.15 13.33
N VAL A 113 0.44 5.25 13.53
CA VAL A 113 0.47 6.02 14.79
C VAL A 113 -0.29 7.33 14.70
N ALA A 114 -1.01 7.57 13.59
CA ALA A 114 -1.94 8.67 13.50
C ALA A 114 -2.93 8.64 14.67
N VAL A 115 -3.29 9.81 15.19
CA VAL A 115 -4.18 9.95 16.35
C VAL A 115 -5.50 9.19 16.15
N SER A 116 -6.04 9.19 14.92
CA SER A 116 -7.28 8.48 14.57
C SER A 116 -7.16 6.96 14.58
N ASN A 117 -5.96 6.41 14.45
CA ASN A 117 -5.71 4.97 14.29
C ASN A 117 -5.11 4.34 15.54
N ARG A 118 -4.37 5.13 16.35
CA ARG A 118 -3.51 4.69 17.46
C ARG A 118 -4.18 3.72 18.41
N HIS A 119 -5.44 3.97 18.78
CA HIS A 119 -6.16 3.07 19.70
C HIS A 119 -6.30 1.67 19.10
N GLN A 120 -6.84 1.57 17.89
CA GLN A 120 -7.07 0.28 17.26
C GLN A 120 -5.77 -0.42 16.84
N THR A 121 -4.78 0.33 16.32
CA THR A 121 -3.49 -0.25 15.89
C THR A 121 -2.64 -0.72 17.06
N SER A 122 -2.84 -0.18 18.26
CA SER A 122 -2.19 -0.66 19.48
C SER A 122 -2.70 -2.02 19.96
N ILE A 123 -3.94 -2.38 19.61
CA ILE A 123 -4.59 -3.64 20.00
C ILE A 123 -4.46 -4.69 18.89
N THR A 124 -4.62 -4.27 17.64
CA THR A 124 -4.65 -5.18 16.48
C THR A 124 -3.80 -4.60 15.36
N ALA A 125 -2.69 -5.28 15.07
CA ALA A 125 -1.83 -4.96 13.93
C ALA A 125 -2.62 -5.08 12.61
N GLY A 126 -2.48 -4.11 11.71
CA GLY A 126 -3.18 -4.11 10.42
C GLY A 126 -4.60 -3.54 10.48
N SER A 127 -5.12 -3.21 11.64
CA SER A 127 -6.48 -2.66 11.76
C SER A 127 -6.69 -1.36 10.99
N ALA A 128 -5.69 -0.49 10.89
CA ALA A 128 -5.81 0.72 10.08
C ALA A 128 -5.83 0.38 8.59
N SER A 129 -5.05 -0.63 8.17
CA SER A 129 -5.10 -1.10 6.78
C SER A 129 -6.44 -1.74 6.42
N GLU A 130 -7.07 -2.48 7.33
CA GLU A 130 -8.40 -3.07 7.11
C GLU A 130 -9.48 -1.99 6.90
N ILE A 131 -9.46 -0.95 7.73
CA ILE A 131 -10.38 0.19 7.58
C ILE A 131 -10.19 0.86 6.21
N GLN A 132 -8.95 1.04 5.76
CA GLN A 132 -8.66 1.66 4.46
C GLN A 132 -9.04 0.76 3.28
N ALA A 133 -8.85 -0.55 3.40
CA ALA A 133 -9.29 -1.51 2.40
C ALA A 133 -10.82 -1.42 2.22
N LYS A 134 -11.58 -1.40 3.33
CA LYS A 134 -13.03 -1.23 3.30
C LYS A 134 -13.45 0.08 2.60
N LYS A 135 -12.81 1.20 2.93
CA LYS A 135 -13.08 2.49 2.27
C LYS A 135 -12.82 2.46 0.76
N LYS A 136 -11.83 1.70 0.30
CA LYS A 136 -11.58 1.52 -1.15
C LYS A 136 -12.66 0.68 -1.82
N HIS A 137 -13.16 -0.37 -1.17
CA HIS A 137 -14.31 -1.13 -1.65
C HIS A 137 -15.58 -0.29 -1.73
N GLU A 138 -15.81 0.59 -0.76
CA GLU A 138 -16.91 1.57 -0.79
C GLU A 138 -16.71 2.58 -1.93
N LYS A 139 -15.49 3.12 -2.10
CA LYS A 139 -15.17 4.05 -3.20
C LYS A 139 -15.48 3.45 -4.57
N TYR A 140 -15.15 2.18 -4.79
CA TYR A 140 -15.26 1.53 -6.10
C TYR A 140 -16.47 0.58 -6.20
N SER A 141 -17.46 0.67 -5.31
CA SER A 141 -18.64 -0.21 -5.28
C SER A 141 -19.31 -0.36 -6.64
N ASP A 142 -19.44 0.74 -7.37
CA ASP A 142 -20.15 0.81 -8.66
C ASP A 142 -19.39 0.11 -9.79
N LEU A 143 -18.09 -0.13 -9.61
CA LEU A 143 -17.31 -0.91 -10.59
C LEU A 143 -17.57 -2.41 -10.44
N LYS A 144 -18.09 -2.89 -9.29
CA LYS A 144 -18.44 -4.30 -9.12
C LYS A 144 -19.53 -4.74 -10.10
N SER A 145 -20.51 -3.87 -10.38
CA SER A 145 -21.55 -4.12 -11.40
C SER A 145 -21.01 -4.10 -12.84
N ASN A 146 -19.86 -3.49 -13.07
CA ASN A 146 -19.21 -3.41 -14.39
C ASN A 146 -18.21 -4.56 -14.63
N ASN A 147 -18.45 -5.72 -14.01
CA ASN A 147 -17.64 -6.93 -14.16
C ASN A 147 -16.16 -6.74 -13.72
N PHE A 148 -15.94 -5.95 -12.66
CA PHE A 148 -14.63 -5.81 -12.03
C PHE A 148 -14.55 -6.52 -10.67
N PHE A 149 -13.41 -7.18 -10.44
CA PHE A 149 -12.98 -7.70 -9.16
C PHE A 149 -12.05 -6.67 -8.52
N ILE A 150 -12.38 -6.23 -7.31
CA ILE A 150 -11.68 -5.12 -6.64
C ILE A 150 -10.74 -5.68 -5.59
N VAL A 151 -9.50 -5.21 -5.59
CA VAL A 151 -8.51 -5.51 -4.54
C VAL A 151 -7.95 -4.21 -3.98
N ALA A 152 -8.12 -3.98 -2.68
CA ALA A 152 -7.52 -2.85 -2.00
C ALA A 152 -6.20 -3.30 -1.33
N LEU A 153 -5.08 -2.85 -1.88
CA LEU A 153 -3.74 -3.15 -1.38
C LEU A 153 -3.37 -2.15 -0.28
N ALA A 154 -3.84 -2.41 0.94
CA ALA A 154 -3.71 -1.51 2.07
C ALA A 154 -2.55 -1.92 2.99
N PHE A 155 -1.61 -1.00 3.19
CA PHE A 155 -0.42 -1.18 4.02
C PHE A 155 -0.37 -0.16 5.15
N GLU A 156 -0.05 -0.63 6.34
CA GLU A 156 0.35 0.20 7.44
C GLU A 156 1.82 0.61 7.32
N THR A 157 2.12 1.79 7.83
CA THR A 157 3.47 2.40 7.78
C THR A 157 4.54 1.54 8.44
N PHE A 158 4.17 0.74 9.44
CA PHE A 158 5.09 -0.16 10.16
C PHE A 158 5.06 -1.62 9.66
N GLY A 159 4.42 -1.90 8.52
CA GLY A 159 4.54 -3.18 7.83
C GLY A 159 3.28 -4.06 7.78
N PRO A 160 2.38 -4.08 8.78
CA PRO A 160 1.13 -4.83 8.66
C PRO A 160 0.34 -4.42 7.40
N CYS A 161 -0.41 -5.34 6.82
CA CYS A 161 -1.30 -5.05 5.69
C CYS A 161 -2.63 -5.76 5.90
N SER A 162 -3.64 -5.40 5.10
CA SER A 162 -4.95 -6.02 5.20
C SER A 162 -4.89 -7.53 4.87
N SER A 163 -5.83 -8.28 5.42
CA SER A 163 -6.08 -9.68 5.09
C SER A 163 -6.31 -9.89 3.58
N GLU A 164 -6.99 -8.95 2.93
CA GLU A 164 -7.16 -8.92 1.48
C GLU A 164 -5.81 -8.80 0.75
N THR A 165 -4.95 -7.85 1.18
CA THR A 165 -3.61 -7.68 0.61
C THR A 165 -2.80 -8.96 0.74
N THR A 166 -2.78 -9.55 1.94
CA THR A 166 -2.07 -10.81 2.21
C THR A 166 -2.59 -11.95 1.33
N SER A 167 -3.91 -12.09 1.20
CA SER A 167 -4.54 -13.14 0.39
C SER A 167 -4.23 -12.96 -1.10
N PHE A 168 -4.26 -11.73 -1.59
CA PHE A 168 -3.92 -11.40 -2.97
C PHE A 168 -2.45 -11.72 -3.29
N LEU A 169 -1.52 -11.29 -2.43
CA LEU A 169 -0.09 -11.58 -2.61
C LEU A 169 0.21 -13.08 -2.56
N LYS A 170 -0.44 -13.82 -1.66
CA LYS A 170 -0.35 -15.30 -1.63
C LYS A 170 -0.86 -15.93 -2.92
N CYS A 171 -2.00 -15.45 -3.43
CA CYS A 171 -2.55 -15.93 -4.70
C CYS A 171 -1.59 -15.67 -5.87
N ILE A 172 -1.01 -14.48 -5.98
CA ILE A 172 0.04 -14.19 -6.96
C ILE A 172 1.23 -15.13 -6.78
N GLY A 173 1.72 -15.31 -5.55
CA GLY A 173 2.85 -16.20 -5.25
C GLY A 173 2.60 -17.65 -5.69
N GLN A 174 1.40 -18.18 -5.44
CA GLN A 174 1.00 -19.52 -5.88
C GLN A 174 0.97 -19.63 -7.40
N ASN A 175 0.42 -18.63 -8.11
CA ASN A 175 0.42 -18.62 -9.57
C ASN A 175 1.83 -18.49 -10.15
N LEU A 176 2.72 -17.73 -9.51
CA LEU A 176 4.13 -17.64 -9.91
C LEU A 176 4.83 -18.99 -9.80
N ILE A 177 4.61 -19.74 -8.72
CA ILE A 177 5.15 -21.10 -8.55
C ILE A 177 4.60 -22.01 -9.66
N ALA A 178 3.29 -21.96 -9.93
CA ALA A 178 2.67 -22.77 -10.96
C ALA A 178 3.20 -22.46 -12.38
N GLU A 179 3.45 -21.19 -12.71
CA GLU A 179 3.95 -20.77 -14.02
C GLU A 179 5.46 -21.00 -14.19
N SER A 180 6.25 -20.86 -13.12
CA SER A 180 7.71 -21.01 -13.18
C SER A 180 8.19 -22.45 -12.94
N GLY A 181 7.38 -23.29 -12.27
CA GLY A 181 7.79 -24.61 -11.79
C GLY A 181 8.80 -24.58 -10.64
N ASP A 182 9.14 -23.40 -10.12
CA ASP A 182 10.13 -23.21 -9.06
C ASP A 182 9.43 -23.06 -7.71
N SER A 183 9.66 -24.02 -6.82
CA SER A 183 8.99 -24.14 -5.52
C SER A 183 9.64 -23.35 -4.39
N ARG A 184 10.59 -22.43 -4.69
CA ARG A 184 11.39 -21.60 -3.75
C ARG A 184 11.00 -21.66 -2.28
#